data_AF-A0A151IKR2-F1
#
_entry.id   AF-A0A151IKR2-F1
#
_cell.length_a   1.000
_cell.length_b   1.000
_cell.length_c   1.000
_cell.angle_alpha   90.00
_cell.angle_beta   90.00
_cell.angle_gamma   90.00
#
_symmetry.space_group_name_H-M   'P 1'
#
loop_
_entity.id
_entity.type
_entity.pdbx_description
1 polymer ?
#
loop_
_entity_poly.entity_id
_entity_poly.type
_entity_poly.pdbx_seq_one_letter_code
_entity_poly.pdbx_strand_id
1 'polypeptide(L)'
;MLIKILRPINNITKYPNLTNLLNAIRSFLNSNADPERMFSLLSDIKNKKRNKLSSTSVNASCIFKSVLNAKGETCLNMMIDEKHLSLMSTENLYASATKKDKSTLRLYAADVNDVAGPSWTD
;
A
#
# COMPACT_ATOMS: atom_id res chain seq x y z
N MET A 1 -8.59 35.99 -6.77
CA MET A 1 -8.42 37.27 -6.02
C MET A 1 -7.83 37.10 -4.61
N LEU A 2 -8.00 35.95 -3.92
CA LEU A 2 -7.43 35.70 -2.58
C LEU A 2 -5.92 35.34 -2.51
N ILE A 3 -5.26 35.11 -3.65
CA ILE A 3 -3.86 34.63 -3.71
C ILE A 3 -2.84 35.74 -3.33
N LYS A 4 -3.23 37.02 -3.40
CA LYS A 4 -2.31 38.15 -3.17
C LYS A 4 -2.19 38.61 -1.71
N ILE A 5 -3.15 38.30 -0.84
CA ILE A 5 -3.23 38.92 0.50
C ILE A 5 -2.26 38.29 1.51
N LEU A 6 -1.76 37.08 1.27
CA LEU A 6 -0.98 36.31 2.25
C LEU A 6 0.36 35.82 1.71
N ARG A 7 0.86 36.44 0.63
CA ARG A 7 2.23 36.17 0.19
C ARG A 7 3.16 36.82 1.22
N PRO A 8 4.05 36.06 1.88
CA PRO A 8 4.99 36.65 2.83
C PRO A 8 5.88 37.63 2.07
N ILE A 9 5.78 38.91 2.43
CA ILE A 9 6.78 39.89 2.06
C ILE A 9 7.91 39.65 3.06
N ASN A 10 9.01 39.07 2.60
CA ASN A 10 10.26 38.85 3.35
C ASN A 10 10.27 37.69 4.38
N ASN A 11 9.53 36.59 4.15
CA ASN A 11 9.50 35.41 5.03
C ASN A 11 9.02 35.65 6.49
N ILE A 12 8.51 36.84 6.80
CA ILE A 12 8.00 37.17 8.14
C ILE A 12 6.49 36.90 8.15
N THR A 13 6.07 35.88 8.90
CA THR A 13 4.65 35.59 9.14
C THR A 13 4.08 36.58 10.15
N LYS A 14 3.52 37.69 9.65
CA LYS A 14 2.90 38.74 10.48
C LYS A 14 1.80 38.21 11.41
N TYR A 15 1.14 37.11 11.05
CA TYR A 15 0.10 36.44 11.84
C TYR A 15 0.24 34.91 11.74
N PRO A 16 1.01 34.26 12.64
CA PRO A 16 1.27 32.82 12.56
C PRO A 16 -0.01 31.99 12.72
N ASN A 17 -0.88 32.35 13.68
CA ASN A 17 -2.14 31.63 13.94
C ASN A 17 -3.13 31.73 12.76
N LEU A 18 -3.26 32.92 12.18
CA LEU A 18 -4.12 33.14 11.01
C LEU A 18 -3.59 32.38 9.79
N THR A 19 -2.26 32.36 9.60
CA THR A 19 -1.61 31.61 8.53
C THR A 19 -1.85 30.10 8.68
N ASN A 20 -1.73 29.56 9.89
CA ASN A 20 -2.01 28.15 10.17
C ASN A 20 -3.48 27.80 9.90
N LEU A 21 -4.42 28.65 10.34
CA LEU A 21 -5.85 28.45 10.08
C LEU A 21 -6.15 28.44 8.57
N LEU A 22 -5.58 29.38 7.82
CA LEU A 22 -5.77 29.46 6.37
C LEU A 22 -5.12 28.28 5.64
N ASN A 23 -3.96 27.81 6.10
CA ASN A 23 -3.33 26.62 5.56
C ASN A 23 -4.17 25.39 5.85
N ALA A 24 -4.72 25.23 7.06
CA ALA A 24 -5.63 24.14 7.39
C ALA A 24 -6.90 24.15 6.52
N ILE A 25 -7.51 25.34 6.32
CA ILE A 25 -8.67 25.49 5.44
C ILE A 25 -8.31 25.18 3.98
N ARG A 26 -7.11 25.55 3.51
CA ARG A 26 -6.63 25.22 2.15
C ARG A 26 -6.26 23.76 1.97
N SER A 27 -5.77 23.10 3.02
CA SER A 27 -5.51 21.67 3.05
C SER A 27 -6.81 20.85 3.06
N PHE A 28 -7.92 21.46 3.48
CA PHE A 28 -9.24 20.89 3.28
C PHE A 28 -9.54 20.87 1.78
N LEU A 29 -9.49 19.68 1.18
CA LEU A 29 -9.55 19.51 -0.27
C LEU A 29 -10.75 20.24 -0.86
N ASN A 30 -10.48 21.17 -1.78
CA ASN A 30 -11.51 21.78 -2.62
C ASN A 30 -12.13 20.77 -3.62
N SER A 31 -11.61 19.55 -3.70
CA SER A 31 -12.04 18.53 -4.67
C SER A 31 -11.91 17.12 -4.08
N ASN A 32 -13.00 16.37 -4.10
CA ASN A 32 -13.01 14.95 -3.69
C ASN A 32 -12.46 14.00 -4.77
N ALA A 33 -12.00 14.52 -5.91
CA ALA A 33 -11.68 13.69 -7.07
C ALA A 33 -10.53 12.71 -6.85
N ASP A 34 -9.52 13.07 -6.05
CA ASP A 34 -8.35 12.22 -5.81
C ASP A 34 -8.65 11.06 -4.84
N PRO A 35 -9.34 11.30 -3.69
CA PRO A 35 -9.92 10.22 -2.89
C PRO A 35 -10.89 9.34 -3.70
N GLU A 36 -11.80 9.93 -4.47
CA GLU A 36 -12.80 9.19 -5.27
C GLU A 36 -12.13 8.26 -6.29
N ARG A 37 -11.10 8.72 -7.01
CA ARG A 37 -10.34 7.89 -7.94
C ARG A 37 -9.66 6.71 -7.24
N MET A 38 -9.16 6.91 -6.01
CA MET A 38 -8.64 5.83 -5.20
C MET A 38 -9.73 4.86 -4.74
N PHE A 39 -10.91 5.36 -4.37
CA PHE A 39 -12.06 4.55 -4.00
C PHE A 39 -12.60 3.70 -5.16
N SER A 40 -12.59 4.19 -6.41
CA SER A 40 -13.01 3.42 -7.59
C SER A 40 -12.12 2.19 -7.82
N LEU A 41 -10.80 2.35 -7.70
CA LEU A 41 -9.87 1.20 -7.74
C LEU A 41 -10.10 0.23 -6.58
N LEU A 42 -10.46 0.77 -5.41
CA LEU A 42 -10.70 -0.02 -4.21
C LEU A 42 -12.00 -0.82 -4.26
N SER A 43 -13.05 -0.28 -4.89
CA SER A 43 -14.32 -1.00 -5.05
C SER A 43 -14.16 -2.28 -5.85
N ASP A 44 -13.31 -2.28 -6.87
CA ASP A 44 -13.03 -3.48 -7.67
C ASP A 44 -12.31 -4.56 -6.87
N ILE A 45 -11.35 -4.15 -6.04
CA ILE A 45 -10.55 -5.03 -5.18
C ILE A 45 -11.40 -5.60 -4.02
N LYS A 46 -12.32 -4.81 -3.48
CA LYS A 46 -13.17 -5.19 -2.34
C LYS A 46 -14.38 -6.04 -2.74
N ASN A 47 -15.00 -5.77 -3.89
CA ASN A 47 -16.29 -6.37 -4.25
C ASN A 47 -16.18 -7.58 -5.17
N LYS A 48 -15.06 -7.77 -5.89
CA LYS A 48 -14.90 -8.92 -6.79
C LYS A 48 -14.67 -10.20 -5.98
N LYS A 49 -15.67 -11.11 -5.96
CA LYS A 49 -15.71 -12.32 -5.11
C LYS A 49 -14.46 -13.23 -5.18
N ARG A 50 -13.74 -13.25 -6.33
CA ARG A 50 -12.49 -14.03 -6.50
C ARG A 50 -11.22 -13.31 -6.03
N ASN A 51 -11.24 -11.99 -5.86
CA ASN A 51 -10.06 -11.17 -5.50
C ASN A 51 -10.30 -10.33 -4.22
N LYS A 52 -11.32 -10.67 -3.44
CA LYS A 52 -11.74 -9.89 -2.27
C LYS A 52 -10.64 -9.89 -1.22
N LEU A 53 -9.94 -8.76 -1.12
CA LEU A 53 -8.98 -8.49 -0.07
C LEU A 53 -9.71 -8.15 1.25
N SER A 54 -9.05 -8.44 2.38
CA SER A 54 -9.56 -8.03 3.69
C SER A 54 -9.54 -6.50 3.82
N SER A 55 -10.35 -5.95 4.71
CA SER A 55 -10.35 -4.49 4.98
C SER A 55 -8.97 -4.00 5.43
N THR A 56 -8.26 -4.81 6.21
CA THR A 56 -6.91 -4.50 6.69
C THR A 56 -5.91 -4.39 5.55
N SER A 57 -5.90 -5.33 4.61
CA SER A 57 -4.96 -5.27 3.47
C SER A 57 -5.31 -4.14 2.51
N VAL A 58 -6.60 -3.91 2.27
CA VAL A 58 -7.10 -2.73 1.54
C VAL A 58 -6.60 -1.42 2.14
N ASN A 59 -6.73 -1.25 3.46
CA ASN A 59 -6.26 -0.05 4.15
C ASN A 59 -4.74 0.10 4.06
N ALA A 60 -3.99 -0.99 4.27
CA ALA A 60 -2.53 -0.97 4.15
C ALA A 60 -2.07 -0.58 2.74
N SER A 61 -2.70 -1.12 1.68
CA SER A 61 -2.41 -0.73 0.29
C SER A 61 -2.72 0.74 0.02
N CYS A 62 -3.80 1.26 0.60
CA CYS A 62 -4.21 2.67 0.48
C CYS A 62 -3.16 3.60 1.12
N ILE A 63 -2.71 3.29 2.33
CA ILE A 63 -1.67 4.02 3.05
C ILE A 63 -0.35 3.95 2.27
N PHE A 64 0.06 2.75 1.85
CA PHE A 64 1.31 2.56 1.11
C PHE A 64 1.34 3.36 -0.19
N LYS A 65 0.26 3.30 -0.98
CA LYS A 65 0.12 4.09 -2.21
C LYS A 65 0.15 5.60 -1.94
N SER A 66 -0.52 6.05 -0.88
CA SER A 66 -0.52 7.47 -0.49
C SER A 66 0.88 7.96 -0.10
N VAL A 67 1.62 7.17 0.68
CA VAL A 67 3.01 7.50 1.08
C VAL A 67 3.92 7.57 -0.15
N LEU A 68 3.80 6.63 -1.08
CA LEU A 68 4.58 6.66 -2.33
C LEU A 68 4.25 7.88 -3.18
N ASN A 69 2.96 8.19 -3.35
CA ASN A 69 2.51 9.37 -4.08
C ASN A 69 3.05 10.66 -3.44
N ALA A 70 3.05 10.76 -2.11
CA ALA A 70 3.60 11.91 -1.39
C ALA A 70 5.11 12.08 -1.61
N LYS A 71 5.84 10.99 -1.84
CA LYS A 71 7.27 10.98 -2.19
C LYS A 71 7.52 11.19 -3.68
N GLY A 72 6.49 11.18 -4.52
CA GLY A 72 6.64 11.19 -5.99
C GLY A 72 7.19 9.88 -6.55
N GLU A 73 7.10 8.79 -5.78
CA GLU A 73 7.60 7.47 -6.14
C GLU A 73 6.44 6.55 -6.54
N THR A 74 6.78 5.43 -7.19
CA THR A 74 5.84 4.34 -7.51
C THR A 74 6.37 3.05 -6.90
N CYS A 75 5.53 2.04 -6.72
CA CYS A 75 5.94 0.73 -6.21
C CYS A 75 7.08 0.07 -7.02
N LEU A 76 7.28 0.48 -8.28
CA LEU A 76 8.37 0.01 -9.14
C LEU A 76 9.68 0.80 -8.96
N ASN A 77 9.58 2.05 -8.52
CA ASN A 77 10.70 2.99 -8.48
C ASN A 77 11.16 3.30 -7.04
N MET A 78 10.45 2.78 -6.04
CA MET A 78 10.79 2.97 -4.63
C MET A 78 12.15 2.34 -4.34
N MET A 79 13.04 3.13 -3.73
CA MET A 79 14.33 2.61 -3.27
C MET A 79 14.15 1.86 -1.94
N ILE A 80 14.58 0.60 -1.92
CA ILE A 80 14.49 -0.25 -0.73
C ILE A 80 15.67 0.07 0.19
N ASP A 81 15.39 0.85 1.24
CA ASP A 81 16.32 1.09 2.36
C ASP A 81 16.46 -0.14 3.29
N GLU A 82 17.57 -0.21 4.02
CA GLU A 82 17.90 -1.30 4.95
C GLU A 82 16.82 -1.48 6.04
N LYS A 83 16.18 -0.39 6.44
CA LYS A 83 15.05 -0.39 7.39
C LYS A 83 13.82 -1.14 6.87
N HIS A 84 13.59 -1.16 5.56
CA HIS A 84 12.48 -1.92 4.99
C HIS A 84 12.79 -3.42 5.00
N LEU A 85 14.07 -3.78 4.81
CA LEU A 85 14.53 -5.16 4.86
C LEU A 85 14.54 -5.72 6.28
N SER A 86 14.92 -4.92 7.29
CA SER A 86 14.87 -5.35 8.68
C SER A 86 13.45 -5.67 9.18
N LEU A 87 12.43 -5.04 8.58
CA LEU A 87 11.02 -5.34 8.84
C LEU A 87 10.52 -6.62 8.15
N MET A 88 11.24 -7.13 7.14
CA MET A 88 10.95 -8.40 6.46
C MET A 88 11.55 -9.61 7.20
N SER A 89 11.68 -9.54 8.53
CA SER A 89 12.15 -10.67 9.34
C SER A 89 11.04 -11.71 9.53
N THR A 90 11.42 -12.97 9.72
CA THR A 90 10.49 -14.06 10.00
C THR A 90 9.66 -13.81 11.27
N GLU A 91 10.29 -13.20 12.28
CA GLU A 91 9.66 -12.79 13.52
C GLU A 91 8.51 -11.80 13.29
N ASN A 92 8.72 -10.79 12.43
CA ASN A 92 7.71 -9.78 12.13
C ASN A 92 6.63 -10.28 11.16
N LEU A 93 7.00 -11.08 10.17
CA LEU A 93 6.07 -11.60 9.15
C LEU A 93 5.14 -12.70 9.69
N TYR A 94 5.64 -13.51 10.63
CA TYR A 94 4.91 -14.66 11.17
C TYR A 94 4.61 -14.55 12.67
N ALA A 95 4.72 -13.36 13.28
CA ALA A 95 4.42 -13.14 14.69
C ALA A 95 3.04 -13.68 15.13
N SER A 96 2.05 -13.63 14.22
CA SER A 96 0.67 -14.08 14.46
C SER A 96 0.38 -15.49 13.92
N ALA A 97 1.34 -16.14 13.27
CA ALA A 97 1.24 -17.55 12.94
C ALA A 97 1.38 -18.33 14.24
N THR A 98 0.27 -18.43 14.98
CA THR A 98 0.15 -19.38 16.08
C THR A 98 0.66 -20.71 15.56
N LYS A 99 1.59 -21.32 16.32
CA LYS A 99 2.08 -22.67 16.06
C LYS A 99 0.85 -23.55 16.02
N LYS A 100 0.31 -23.79 14.83
CA LYS A 100 -0.71 -24.80 14.61
C LYS A 100 -0.05 -26.07 15.10
N ASP A 101 -0.65 -26.70 16.11
CA ASP A 101 -0.25 -28.04 16.51
C ASP A 101 -0.10 -28.87 15.24
N LYS A 102 1.05 -29.53 15.11
CA LYS A 102 1.40 -30.35 13.95
C LYS A 102 0.25 -31.32 13.70
N SER A 103 -0.67 -30.94 12.83
CA SER A 103 -1.60 -31.87 12.22
C SER A 103 -0.72 -32.82 11.44
N THR A 104 -0.68 -34.08 11.87
CA THR A 104 -0.01 -35.19 11.20
C THR A 104 -0.74 -35.50 9.89
N LEU A 105 -0.79 -34.55 8.97
CA LEU A 105 -1.12 -34.83 7.58
C LEU A 105 0.16 -35.33 6.93
N ARG A 106 0.30 -36.66 6.91
CA ARG A 106 1.25 -37.36 6.05
C ARG A 106 0.99 -36.89 4.61
N LEU A 107 1.81 -35.96 4.13
CA LEU A 107 1.98 -35.74 2.69
C LEU A 107 2.72 -36.97 2.18
N TYR A 108 2.00 -37.87 1.50
CA TYR A 108 2.64 -38.87 0.66
C TYR A 108 3.35 -38.10 -0.47
N ALA A 109 4.68 -38.08 -0.44
CA ALA A 109 5.45 -37.70 -1.60
C ALA A 109 5.09 -38.69 -2.72
N ALA A 110 4.59 -38.18 -3.84
CA ALA A 110 4.57 -38.95 -5.06
C ALA A 110 6.04 -39.16 -5.45
N ASP A 111 6.50 -40.39 -5.34
CA ASP A 111 7.77 -40.84 -5.90
C ASP A 111 7.71 -40.61 -7.42
N VAL A 112 8.44 -39.59 -7.89
CA VAL A 112 8.60 -39.32 -9.32
C VAL A 112 9.76 -40.17 -9.79
N ASN A 113 9.49 -41.44 -10.08
CA ASN A 113 10.38 -42.29 -10.86
C ASN A 113 9.54 -43.12 -11.83
N ASP A 114 8.96 -42.45 -12.83
CA ASP A 114 8.66 -43.06 -14.12
C ASP A 114 8.79 -41.97 -15.20
N VAL A 115 10.01 -41.83 -15.71
CA VAL A 115 10.28 -41.07 -16.93
C VAL A 115 9.78 -41.91 -18.11
N ALA A 116 8.58 -41.63 -18.58
CA ALA A 116 8.16 -41.97 -19.94
C ALA A 116 8.29 -40.70 -20.80
N GLY A 117 9.32 -40.66 -21.65
CA GLY A 117 9.55 -39.56 -22.58
C GLY A 117 8.46 -39.49 -23.66
N PRO A 118 8.23 -38.31 -24.28
CA PRO A 118 7.24 -38.18 -25.34
C PRO A 118 7.73 -38.85 -26.63
N SER A 119 7.00 -39.88 -27.09
CA SER A 119 7.13 -40.41 -28.44
C SER A 119 6.42 -39.48 -29.41
N TRP A 120 7.17 -38.85 -30.30
CA TRP A 120 6.61 -38.19 -31.49
C TRP A 120 6.31 -39.29 -32.51
N THR A 121 5.08 -39.36 -32.99
CA THR A 121 4.71 -40.14 -34.19
C THR A 121 4.40 -39.17 -35.32
N ASP A 122 4.88 -39.56 -36.50
CA ASP A 122 4.87 -38.85 -37.79
C ASP A 122 3.50 -38.35 -38.27
#